data_AF-A0A957FS04-F1
#
_entry.id   AF-A0A957FS04-F1
#
_cell.length_a   1.000
_cell.length_b   1.000
_cell.length_c   1.000
_cell.angle_alpha   90.00
_cell.angle_beta   90.00
_cell.angle_gamma   90.00
#
_symmetry.space_group_name_H-M   'P 1'
#
loop_
_entity.id
_entity.type
_entity.pdbx_description
1 polymer ?
#
loop_
_entity_poly.entity_id
_entity_poly.type
_entity_poly.pdbx_seq_one_letter_code
_entity_poly.pdbx_strand_id
1 'polypeptide(L)'
;WRTHDPTTLNRQGADVGTQYRSAIFYHSEAQRQIAEQSRAETDASSLWPDPIVTEIAPAAAFYPAEGYHQNYYKDNPNQPYCRVVIDPKVRKMRKMFGERLKQVA
;
A
#
# COMPACT_ATOMS: atom_id res chain seq x y z
N TRP A 1 6.37 -1.00 0.10
CA TRP A 1 7.38 -0.74 -0.97
C TRP A 1 7.22 -1.55 -2.26
N ARG A 2 6.50 -2.69 -2.35
CA ARG A 2 6.47 -3.56 -3.57
C ARG A 2 5.09 -3.72 -4.22
N THR A 3 4.04 -3.41 -3.47
CA THR A 3 2.62 -3.60 -3.83
C THR A 3 1.95 -2.35 -4.40
N HIS A 4 2.58 -1.19 -4.24
CA HIS A 4 2.20 0.10 -4.79
C HIS A 4 3.46 0.87 -5.18
N ASP A 5 3.30 1.91 -5.99
CA ASP A 5 4.34 2.89 -6.30
C ASP A 5 4.45 3.94 -5.16
N PRO A 6 5.57 4.01 -4.43
CA PRO A 6 5.77 4.92 -3.31
C PRO A 6 6.54 6.21 -3.71
N THR A 7 6.82 6.43 -5.00
CA THR A 7 7.61 7.56 -5.51
C THR A 7 6.73 8.64 -6.16
N THR A 8 5.46 8.32 -6.40
CA THR A 8 4.49 9.23 -7.00
C THR A 8 3.68 10.00 -5.94
N LEU A 9 3.88 11.33 -5.90
CA LEU A 9 3.16 12.20 -4.96
C LEU A 9 1.68 12.31 -5.34
N ASN A 10 0.79 12.03 -4.38
CA ASN A 10 -0.67 12.15 -4.52
C ASN A 10 -1.25 11.38 -5.73
N ARG A 11 -0.71 10.21 -6.04
CA ARG A 11 -1.13 9.38 -7.18
C ARG A 11 -0.82 7.91 -6.95
N GLN A 12 -1.66 7.03 -7.52
CA GLN A 12 -1.33 5.62 -7.70
C GLN A 12 -1.85 5.12 -9.05
N GLY A 13 -0.94 5.03 -10.04
CA GLY A 13 -1.34 4.73 -11.41
C GLY A 13 -2.29 5.79 -11.97
N ALA A 14 -3.50 5.39 -12.37
CA ALA A 14 -4.52 6.28 -12.90
C ALA A 14 -5.31 7.04 -11.81
N ASP A 15 -5.17 6.65 -10.55
CA ASP A 15 -5.89 7.27 -9.43
C ASP A 15 -5.12 8.49 -8.92
N VAL A 16 -5.67 9.70 -9.09
CA VAL A 16 -5.00 10.98 -8.81
C VAL A 16 -5.74 11.79 -7.75
N GLY A 17 -5.00 12.29 -6.76
CA GLY A 17 -5.53 13.08 -5.65
C GLY A 17 -4.85 12.76 -4.31
N THR A 18 -4.98 13.67 -3.35
CA THR A 18 -4.37 13.54 -2.01
C THR A 18 -4.89 12.33 -1.22
N GLN A 19 -6.09 11.84 -1.56
CA GLN A 19 -6.67 10.61 -1.02
C GLN A 19 -5.95 9.33 -1.49
N TYR A 20 -5.09 9.40 -2.51
CA TYR A 20 -4.31 8.28 -3.03
C TYR A 20 -2.81 8.38 -2.70
N ARG A 21 -2.42 9.31 -1.81
CA ARG A 21 -1.02 9.48 -1.40
C ARG A 21 -0.50 8.27 -0.63
N SER A 22 0.79 7.99 -0.78
CA SER A 22 1.47 6.98 0.03
C SER A 22 1.73 7.50 1.44
N ALA A 23 1.26 6.79 2.46
CA ALA A 23 1.46 7.15 3.86
C ALA A 23 1.60 5.92 4.77
N ILE A 24 2.35 6.07 5.86
CA ILE A 24 2.44 5.15 7.00
C ILE A 24 2.05 5.94 8.25
N PHE A 25 0.99 5.50 8.92
CA PHE A 25 0.51 6.11 10.17
C PHE A 25 0.99 5.29 11.37
N TYR A 26 1.80 5.89 12.24
CA TYR A 26 2.38 5.21 13.41
C TYR A 26 1.59 5.50 14.70
N HIS A 27 1.49 4.50 15.58
CA HIS A 27 0.87 4.61 16.90
C HIS A 27 1.88 4.71 18.05
N SER A 28 3.17 4.50 17.76
CA SER A 28 4.24 4.59 18.75
C SER A 28 5.55 5.04 18.12
N GLU A 29 6.47 5.51 18.97
CA GLU A 29 7.81 5.90 18.55
C GLU A 29 8.59 4.73 17.93
N ALA A 30 8.43 3.52 18.48
CA ALA A 30 9.05 2.33 17.91
C ALA A 30 8.56 2.06 16.47
N GLN A 31 7.26 2.23 16.20
CA GLN A 31 6.73 2.09 14.85
C GLN A 31 7.25 3.17 13.91
N ARG A 32 7.37 4.42 14.40
CA ARG A 32 7.98 5.52 13.62
C ARG A 32 9.39 5.16 13.18
N GLN A 33 10.23 4.75 14.11
CA GLN A 33 11.64 4.39 13.84
C GLN A 33 11.75 3.24 12.84
N ILE A 34 10.95 2.18 12.99
CA ILE A 34 10.92 1.05 12.05
C ILE A 34 10.49 1.50 10.66
N ALA A 35 9.47 2.38 10.56
CA ALA A 35 8.99 2.88 9.28
C ALA A 35 10.04 3.77 8.59
N GLU A 36 10.69 4.67 9.35
CA GLU A 36 11.74 5.57 8.85
C GLU A 36 12.97 4.78 8.38
N GLN A 37 13.41 3.80 9.17
CA GLN A 37 14.49 2.90 8.79
C GLN A 37 14.13 2.12 7.51
N SER A 38 12.95 1.51 7.46
CA SER A 38 12.51 0.75 6.28
C SER A 38 12.41 1.62 5.03
N ARG A 39 12.00 2.89 5.18
CA ARG A 39 11.99 3.88 4.10
C ARG A 39 13.41 4.19 3.63
N ALA A 40 14.32 4.50 4.55
CA ALA A 40 15.71 4.84 4.24
C ALA A 40 16.45 3.67 3.56
N GLU A 41 16.28 2.44 4.05
CA GLU A 41 16.85 1.24 3.43
C GLU A 41 16.31 1.01 2.02
N THR A 42 15.03 1.32 1.79
CA THR A 42 14.41 1.20 0.46
C THR A 42 14.91 2.28 -0.49
N ASP A 43 15.01 3.52 -0.03
CA ASP A 43 15.48 4.67 -0.80
C ASP A 43 16.96 4.52 -1.20
N ALA A 44 17.78 3.93 -0.32
CA ALA A 44 19.17 3.59 -0.61
C ALA A 44 19.33 2.34 -1.52
N SER A 45 18.26 1.60 -1.77
CA SER A 45 18.27 0.41 -2.63
C SER A 45 17.94 0.76 -4.09
N SER A 46 18.24 -0.15 -5.01
CA SER A 46 17.83 -0.02 -6.42
C SER A 46 16.38 -0.45 -6.69
N LEU A 47 15.54 -0.56 -5.66
CA LEU A 47 14.16 -1.02 -5.84
C LEU A 47 13.30 -0.04 -6.63
N TRP A 48 13.56 1.27 -6.48
CA TRP A 48 12.84 2.33 -7.15
C TRP A 48 13.84 3.28 -7.83
N PRO A 49 13.54 3.78 -9.04
CA PRO A 49 14.41 4.73 -9.74
C PRO A 49 14.31 6.15 -9.17
N ASP A 50 13.17 6.47 -8.55
CA ASP A 50 12.87 7.78 -7.99
C ASP A 50 12.83 7.73 -6.45
N PRO A 51 13.04 8.88 -5.77
CA PRO A 51 12.99 8.95 -4.31
C PRO A 51 11.63 8.55 -3.74
N ILE A 52 11.66 7.94 -2.54
CA ILE A 52 10.46 7.55 -1.82
C ILE A 52 9.77 8.77 -1.20
N VAL A 53 8.55 9.10 -1.66
CA VAL A 53 7.75 10.25 -1.18
C VAL A 53 6.75 9.87 -0.07
N THR A 54 6.86 8.68 0.48
CA THR A 54 5.90 8.16 1.47
C THR A 54 5.95 8.97 2.77
N GLU A 55 4.78 9.50 3.15
CA GLU A 55 4.58 10.22 4.41
C GLU A 55 4.69 9.25 5.59
N ILE A 56 5.40 9.65 6.65
CA ILE A 56 5.43 8.94 7.93
C ILE A 56 4.89 9.90 8.99
N ALA A 57 3.68 9.66 9.45
CA ALA A 57 2.93 10.60 10.29
C ALA A 57 2.29 9.90 11.50
N PRO A 58 2.05 10.61 12.62
CA PRO A 58 1.32 10.03 13.74
C PRO A 58 -0.10 9.66 13.30
N ALA A 59 -0.61 8.54 13.80
CA ALA A 59 -1.99 8.13 13.56
C ALA A 59 -2.97 9.17 14.12
N ALA A 60 -3.85 9.66 13.25
CA ALA A 60 -4.93 10.57 13.61
C ALA A 60 -6.26 9.81 13.73
N ALA A 61 -7.36 10.54 13.91
CA ALA A 61 -8.69 9.95 13.86
C ALA A 61 -8.90 9.16 12.55
N PHE A 62 -9.29 7.90 12.68
CA PHE A 62 -9.62 7.03 11.56
C PHE A 62 -11.14 6.89 11.46
N TYR A 63 -11.69 7.28 10.32
CA TYR A 63 -13.12 7.17 10.02
C TYR A 63 -13.33 5.94 9.14
N PRO A 64 -14.03 4.90 9.62
CA PRO A 64 -14.34 3.74 8.79
C PRO A 64 -15.12 4.16 7.54
N ALA A 65 -14.69 3.66 6.38
CA ALA A 65 -15.47 3.78 5.16
C ALA A 65 -16.80 3.02 5.27
N GLU A 66 -17.76 3.42 4.43
CA GLU A 66 -19.10 2.86 4.36
C GLU A 66 -19.07 1.33 4.17
N GLY A 67 -20.15 0.66 4.59
CA GLY A 67 -20.22 -0.81 4.57
C GLY A 67 -19.96 -1.43 3.20
N TYR A 68 -20.38 -0.77 2.11
CA TYR A 68 -20.16 -1.27 0.75
C TYR A 68 -18.70 -1.19 0.28
N HIS A 69 -17.84 -0.43 0.96
CA HIS A 69 -16.40 -0.40 0.69
C HIS A 69 -15.64 -1.53 1.40
N GLN A 70 -16.25 -2.15 2.42
CA GLN A 70 -15.64 -3.27 3.14
C GLN A 70 -15.64 -4.52 2.27
N ASN A 71 -14.52 -5.27 2.25
CA ASN A 71 -14.35 -6.47 1.42
C ASN A 71 -14.60 -6.27 -0.09
N TYR A 72 -14.53 -5.03 -0.59
CA TYR A 72 -14.96 -4.68 -1.96
C TYR A 72 -14.41 -5.60 -3.05
N TYR A 73 -13.10 -5.90 -3.05
CA TYR A 73 -12.47 -6.77 -4.03
C TYR A 73 -13.00 -8.22 -3.98
N LYS A 74 -13.24 -8.75 -2.77
CA LYS A 74 -13.76 -10.11 -2.55
C LYS A 74 -15.20 -10.23 -3.04
N ASP A 75 -16.01 -9.21 -2.79
CA ASP A 75 -17.45 -9.24 -3.06
C ASP A 75 -17.78 -8.78 -4.49
N ASN A 76 -16.84 -8.07 -5.14
CA ASN A 76 -17.00 -7.53 -6.49
C ASN A 76 -15.87 -7.92 -7.46
N PRO A 77 -15.48 -9.22 -7.55
CA PRO A 77 -14.30 -9.65 -8.29
C PRO A 77 -14.40 -9.39 -9.81
N ASN A 78 -15.62 -9.21 -10.31
CA ASN A 78 -15.88 -8.96 -11.74
C ASN A 78 -15.92 -7.48 -12.11
N GLN A 79 -15.82 -6.56 -11.14
CA GLN A 79 -15.76 -5.13 -11.45
C GLN A 79 -14.54 -4.82 -12.32
N PRO A 80 -14.67 -4.00 -13.38
CA PRO A 80 -13.56 -3.70 -14.29
C PRO A 80 -12.31 -3.20 -13.56
N TYR A 81 -12.49 -2.33 -12.57
CA TYR A 81 -11.39 -1.83 -11.74
C TYR A 81 -10.67 -2.97 -10.99
N CYS A 82 -11.42 -3.93 -10.42
CA CYS A 82 -10.82 -5.09 -9.75
C CYS A 82 -9.97 -5.92 -10.70
N ARG A 83 -10.49 -6.22 -11.90
CA ARG A 83 -9.79 -7.05 -12.90
C ARG A 83 -8.56 -6.37 -13.49
N VAL A 84 -8.64 -5.06 -13.76
CA VAL A 84 -7.59 -4.33 -14.47
C VAL A 84 -6.53 -3.79 -13.51
N VAL A 85 -6.92 -3.39 -12.29
CA VAL A 85 -6.02 -2.70 -11.36
C VAL A 85 -5.62 -3.58 -10.16
N ILE A 86 -6.57 -4.30 -9.55
CA ILE A 86 -6.33 -5.04 -8.29
C ILE A 86 -5.75 -6.43 -8.56
N ASP A 87 -6.32 -7.19 -9.49
CA ASP A 87 -5.89 -8.56 -9.83
C ASP A 87 -4.38 -8.66 -10.14
N PRO A 88 -3.79 -7.80 -10.98
CA PRO A 88 -2.35 -7.84 -11.23
C PRO A 88 -1.52 -7.61 -9.96
N LYS A 89 -1.96 -6.71 -9.08
CA LYS A 89 -1.30 -6.43 -7.80
C LYS A 89 -1.35 -7.63 -6.87
N VAL A 90 -2.51 -8.29 -6.77
CA VAL A 90 -2.69 -9.51 -5.95
C VAL A 90 -1.82 -10.65 -6.49
N ARG A 91 -1.80 -10.87 -7.81
CA ARG A 91 -0.94 -11.89 -8.44
C ARG A 91 0.55 -11.63 -8.18
N LYS A 92 1.00 -10.38 -8.35
CA LYS A 92 2.38 -9.97 -8.04
C LYS A 92 2.71 -10.23 -6.58
N MET A 93 1.84 -9.83 -5.65
CA MET A 93 2.01 -10.06 -4.22
C MET A 93 2.14 -11.54 -3.90
N ARG A 94 1.22 -12.38 -4.39
CA ARG A 94 1.27 -13.84 -4.19
C ARG A 94 2.54 -14.48 -4.75
N LYS A 95 3.01 -14.02 -5.93
CA LYS A 95 4.26 -14.50 -6.51
C LYS A 95 5.48 -14.14 -5.64
N MET A 96 5.49 -12.95 -5.04
CA MET A 96 6.64 -12.45 -4.26
C MET A 96 6.65 -12.95 -2.81
N PHE A 97 5.48 -13.20 -2.22
CA PHE A 97 5.33 -13.45 -0.78
C PHE A 97 4.52 -14.71 -0.47
N GLY A 98 4.32 -15.60 -1.45
CA GLY A 98 3.47 -16.79 -1.32
C GLY A 98 3.78 -17.64 -0.10
N GLU A 99 5.07 -17.84 0.20
CA GLU A 99 5.53 -18.63 1.35
C GLU A 99 5.22 -17.98 2.70
N ARG A 100 4.94 -16.67 2.72
CA ARG A 100 4.59 -15.91 3.93
C ARG A 100 3.08 -15.76 4.10
N LEU A 101 2.29 -16.25 3.15
CA LEU A 101 0.84 -16.21 3.27
C LEU A 101 0.40 -17.13 4.40
N LYS A 102 -0.58 -16.66 5.17
CA LYS A 102 -1.22 -17.49 6.19
C LYS A 102 -1.73 -18.75 5.50
N GLN A 103 -1.30 -19.92 5.99
CA GLN A 103 -1.85 -21.18 5.53
C GLN A 103 -3.34 -21.19 5.90
N VAL A 104 -4.18 -21.47 4.92
CA VAL A 104 -5.58 -21.77 5.18
C VAL A 104 -5.58 -23.18 5.74
N ALA A 105 -6.00 -23.32 7.00
CA ALA A 105 -6.26 -24.62 7.60
C ALA A 105 -7.45 -25.28 6.91
#